data_AF-A0AAE1HNZ2-F1
#
_entry.id   AF-A0AAE1HNZ2-F1
#
_cell.length_a   1.000
_cell.length_b   1.000
_cell.length_c   1.000
_cell.angle_alpha   90.00
_cell.angle_beta   90.00
_cell.angle_gamma   90.00
#
_symmetry.space_group_name_H-M   'P 1'
#
loop_
_entity.id
_entity.type
_entity.pdbx_description
1 polymer ?
#
loop_
_entity_poly.entity_id
_entity_poly.type
_entity_poly.pdbx_seq_one_letter_code
_entity_poly.pdbx_strand_id
1 'polypeptide(L)'
;MQFICARWRLAPDSGPLCTTLVSSALPPSSPPAPNHPSTQACYLKAIETRPDFAVAWSNLGCVFNAQGEIWLAIHHFEKAVALDPNFLDAYINLGNVLKEARIFDR
;
A
#
# COMPACT_ATOMS: atom_id res chain seq x y z
N MET A 1 -8.51 -10.97 -26.76
CA MET A 1 -7.78 -11.75 -25.74
C MET A 1 -6.30 -11.39 -25.85
N GLN A 2 -5.77 -10.63 -24.90
CA GLN A 2 -4.39 -10.12 -24.91
C GLN A 2 -3.67 -10.61 -23.65
N PHE A 3 -2.64 -11.43 -23.87
CA PHE A 3 -1.57 -11.73 -22.94
C PHE A 3 -0.27 -11.45 -23.67
N ILE A 4 0.43 -10.36 -23.34
CA ILE A 4 1.84 -10.22 -23.68
C ILE A 4 2.54 -9.58 -22.47
N CYS A 5 3.23 -10.44 -21.74
CA CYS A 5 4.10 -10.12 -20.63
C CYS A 5 5.50 -9.79 -21.18
N ALA A 6 6.10 -8.73 -20.66
CA ALA A 6 7.54 -8.43 -20.63
C ALA A 6 8.31 -8.26 -21.95
N ARG A 7 8.70 -7.01 -22.26
CA ARG A 7 10.11 -6.69 -22.50
C ARG A 7 10.43 -5.22 -22.23
N TRP A 8 11.22 -5.01 -21.20
CA TRP A 8 11.97 -3.79 -20.91
C TRP A 8 12.86 -3.38 -22.10
N ARG A 9 12.87 -2.09 -22.44
CA ARG A 9 13.93 -1.43 -23.25
C ARG A 9 13.95 0.05 -22.87
N LEU A 10 14.87 0.45 -21.99
CA LEU A 10 16.13 1.13 -22.33
C LEU A 10 15.89 2.48 -23.01
N ALA A 11 16.10 3.54 -22.23
CA ALA A 11 16.22 4.91 -22.71
C ALA A 11 17.40 5.03 -23.71
N PRO A 12 17.28 5.85 -24.77
CA PRO A 12 18.41 6.19 -25.61
C PRO A 12 19.20 7.36 -24.99
N ASP A 13 20.52 7.33 -25.20
CA ASP A 13 21.47 8.42 -24.95
C ASP A 13 22.06 8.60 -23.53
N SER A 14 23.10 7.82 -23.24
CA SER A 14 24.43 8.38 -22.89
C SER A 14 25.49 7.27 -22.81
N GLY A 15 26.59 7.44 -23.56
CA GLY A 15 27.67 6.45 -23.74
C GLY A 15 28.56 6.17 -22.51
N PRO A 16 29.64 5.39 -22.70
CA PRO A 16 30.37 4.74 -21.62
C PRO A 16 31.55 5.62 -21.16
N LEU A 17 31.55 6.11 -19.91
CA LEU A 17 32.79 6.51 -19.25
C LEU A 17 32.77 6.17 -17.75
N CYS A 18 33.92 5.64 -17.35
CA CYS A 18 34.27 4.99 -16.10
C CYS A 18 34.25 5.91 -14.86
N THR A 19 34.10 5.25 -13.71
CA THR A 19 34.75 5.54 -12.42
C THR A 19 34.48 6.89 -11.76
N THR A 20 33.48 6.94 -10.88
CA THR A 20 33.67 7.53 -9.54
C THR A 20 32.82 6.76 -8.53
N LEU A 21 33.48 6.24 -7.50
CA LEU A 21 32.86 5.85 -6.24
C LEU A 21 32.26 7.11 -5.61
N VAL A 22 30.94 7.21 -5.55
CA VAL A 22 30.25 7.99 -4.52
C VAL A 22 29.58 7.00 -3.59
N SER A 23 30.31 6.71 -2.52
CA SER A 23 29.76 6.24 -1.27
C SER A 23 28.68 7.19 -0.78
N SER A 24 27.72 6.59 -0.06
CA SER A 24 26.91 7.22 0.99
C SER A 24 26.09 8.45 0.58
N ALA A 25 24.85 8.17 0.16
CA ALA A 25 23.62 8.72 0.71
C ALA A 25 22.56 8.73 -0.40
N LEU A 26 21.79 7.64 -0.51
CA LEU A 26 20.51 7.75 -1.21
C LEU A 26 19.66 8.75 -0.38
N PRO A 27 19.20 9.86 -0.97
CA PRO A 27 18.28 10.74 -0.27
C PRO A 27 16.98 9.96 0.01
N PRO A 28 16.22 10.26 1.08
CA PRO A 28 14.94 9.63 1.41
C PRO A 28 13.82 9.93 0.40
N SER A 29 14.16 10.29 -0.84
CA SER A 29 13.28 10.73 -1.90
C SER A 29 13.49 9.92 -3.18
N SER A 30 13.59 8.59 -3.07
CA SER A 30 13.33 7.73 -4.22
C SER A 30 11.83 7.76 -4.50
N PRO A 31 11.36 8.14 -5.71
CA PRO A 31 9.96 7.97 -6.06
C PRO A 31 9.60 6.48 -5.94
N PRO A 32 8.43 6.12 -5.35
CA PRO A 32 8.03 4.74 -5.25
C PRO A 32 8.09 4.09 -6.63
N ALA A 33 8.72 2.91 -6.70
CA ALA A 33 9.01 2.18 -7.92
C ALA A 33 7.77 2.05 -8.85
N PRO A 34 7.97 2.02 -10.18
CA PRO A 34 6.89 2.16 -11.14
C PRO A 34 6.01 0.90 -11.18
N ASN A 35 4.70 1.12 -11.04
CA ASN A 35 3.64 0.36 -11.71
C ASN A 35 3.72 -1.18 -11.61
N HIS A 36 3.76 -1.73 -10.40
CA HIS A 36 2.90 -2.89 -10.13
C HIS A 36 1.46 -2.36 -10.03
N PRO A 37 0.41 -3.07 -10.48
CA PRO A 37 -0.95 -2.67 -10.11
C PRO A 37 -0.93 -2.56 -8.59
N SER A 38 -1.02 -1.34 -8.07
CA SER A 38 -0.87 -1.12 -6.65
C SER A 38 -1.92 -2.00 -5.99
N THR A 39 -1.53 -2.77 -4.98
CA THR A 39 -2.47 -3.64 -4.24
C THR A 39 -3.71 -2.85 -3.83
N GLN A 40 -3.52 -1.56 -3.50
CA GLN A 40 -4.57 -0.55 -3.34
C GLN A 40 -5.53 -0.43 -4.55
N ALA A 41 -5.05 -0.27 -5.78
CA ALA A 41 -5.91 -0.16 -6.96
C ALA A 41 -6.76 -1.42 -7.20
N CYS A 42 -6.23 -2.61 -6.88
CA CYS A 42 -7.00 -3.84 -6.93
C CYS A 42 -8.13 -3.85 -5.88
N TYR A 43 -7.86 -3.40 -4.66
CA TYR A 43 -8.88 -3.31 -3.60
C TYR A 43 -9.91 -2.20 -3.87
N LEU A 44 -9.51 -1.06 -4.45
CA LEU A 44 -10.44 0.01 -4.85
C LEU A 44 -11.44 -0.48 -5.89
N LYS A 45 -10.97 -1.19 -6.94
CA LYS A 45 -11.88 -1.83 -7.91
C LYS A 45 -12.80 -2.86 -7.28
N ALA A 46 -12.30 -3.62 -6.30
CA ALA A 46 -13.12 -4.58 -5.58
C ALA A 46 -14.24 -3.89 -4.78
N ILE A 47 -13.95 -2.74 -4.18
CA ILE A 47 -14.94 -1.90 -3.46
C ILE A 47 -15.93 -1.27 -4.44
N GLU A 48 -15.48 -0.79 -5.60
CA GLU A 48 -16.38 -0.27 -6.65
C GLU A 48 -17.37 -1.34 -7.13
N THR A 49 -16.92 -2.60 -7.24
CA THR A 49 -17.77 -3.72 -7.67
C THR A 49 -18.66 -4.22 -6.53
N ARG A 50 -18.13 -4.27 -5.30
CA ARG A 50 -18.82 -4.76 -4.10
C ARG A 50 -18.45 -3.90 -2.89
N PRO A 51 -19.22 -2.85 -2.59
CA PRO A 51 -18.92 -1.96 -1.46
C PRO A 51 -19.05 -2.68 -0.12
N ASP A 52 -19.82 -3.75 -0.05
CA ASP A 52 -20.08 -4.51 1.19
C ASP A 52 -18.98 -5.54 1.51
N PHE A 53 -17.87 -5.53 0.76
CA PHE A 53 -16.82 -6.52 0.95
C PHE A 53 -15.83 -6.11 2.05
N ALA A 54 -16.16 -6.44 3.30
CA ALA A 54 -15.37 -6.12 4.50
C ALA A 54 -13.88 -6.51 4.38
N VAL A 55 -13.57 -7.64 3.76
CA VAL A 55 -12.19 -8.11 3.56
C VAL A 55 -11.38 -7.14 2.69
N ALA A 56 -11.97 -6.56 1.63
CA ALA A 56 -11.26 -5.57 0.81
C ALA A 56 -10.96 -4.31 1.60
N TRP A 57 -11.90 -3.83 2.43
CA TRP A 57 -11.68 -2.67 3.30
C TRP A 57 -10.56 -2.92 4.31
N SER A 58 -10.53 -4.09 4.96
CA SER A 58 -9.43 -4.47 5.87
C SER A 58 -8.08 -4.51 5.16
N ASN A 59 -8.02 -5.14 3.98
CA ASN A 59 -6.76 -5.22 3.24
C ASN A 59 -6.27 -3.85 2.76
N LEU A 60 -7.19 -2.94 2.42
CA LEU A 60 -6.87 -1.56 2.07
C LEU A 60 -6.33 -0.80 3.29
N GLY A 61 -6.91 -1.01 4.47
CA GLY A 61 -6.38 -0.53 5.74
C GLY A 61 -4.95 -1.01 6.02
N CYS A 62 -4.65 -2.29 5.76
CA CYS A 62 -3.28 -2.82 5.89
C CYS A 62 -2.29 -2.14 4.95
N VAL A 63 -2.70 -1.85 3.71
CA VAL A 63 -1.86 -1.13 2.74
C VAL A 63 -1.56 0.29 3.24
N PHE A 64 -2.55 1.00 3.77
CA PHE A 64 -2.32 2.33 4.36
C PHE A 64 -1.46 2.30 5.62
N ASN A 65 -1.63 1.27 6.48
CA ASN A 65 -0.77 1.09 7.65
C ASN A 65 0.69 0.91 7.22
N ALA A 66 0.94 0.09 6.19
CA ALA A 66 2.28 -0.09 5.64
C ALA A 66 2.86 1.18 4.98
N GLN A 67 2.01 2.11 4.55
CA GLN A 67 2.41 3.42 4.04
C GLN A 67 2.68 4.45 5.16
N GLY A 68 2.36 4.13 6.42
CA GLY A 68 2.46 5.05 7.55
C GLY A 68 1.25 5.98 7.72
N GLU A 69 0.23 5.82 6.87
CA GLU A 69 -1.01 6.60 6.90
C GLU A 69 -2.00 5.99 7.92
N ILE A 70 -1.63 6.09 9.20
CA ILE A 70 -2.32 5.41 10.30
C ILE A 70 -3.79 5.82 10.42
N TRP A 71 -4.10 7.11 10.26
CA TRP A 71 -5.48 7.62 10.36
C TRP A 71 -6.40 7.07 9.26
N LEU A 72 -5.88 6.97 8.03
CA LEU A 72 -6.60 6.35 6.91
C LEU A 72 -6.81 4.86 7.16
N ALA A 73 -5.78 4.17 7.66
CA ALA A 73 -5.87 2.76 8.01
C ALA A 73 -6.99 2.50 9.02
N ILE A 74 -7.07 3.28 10.11
CA ILE A 74 -8.13 3.20 11.12
C ILE A 74 -9.51 3.34 10.48
N HIS A 75 -9.71 4.38 9.66
CA HIS A 75 -10.99 4.62 8.99
C HIS A 75 -11.44 3.43 8.13
N HIS A 76 -10.51 2.80 7.41
CA HIS A 76 -10.82 1.64 6.57
C HIS A 76 -11.09 0.37 7.39
N PHE A 77 -10.40 0.17 8.52
CA PHE A 77 -10.70 -0.94 9.43
C PHE A 77 -12.05 -0.75 10.14
N GLU A 78 -12.40 0.46 10.57
CA GLU A 78 -13.72 0.77 11.14
C GLU A 78 -14.85 0.49 10.14
N LYS A 79 -14.66 0.86 8.88
CA LYS A 79 -15.59 0.50 7.79
C LYS A 79 -15.73 -1.02 7.64
N ALA A 80 -14.62 -1.77 7.68
CA ALA A 80 -14.65 -3.22 7.59
C ALA A 80 -15.46 -3.85 8.74
N VAL A 81 -15.25 -3.37 9.97
CA VAL A 81 -15.98 -3.81 11.17
C VAL A 81 -17.47 -3.42 11.11
N ALA A 82 -17.79 -2.25 10.57
CA ALA A 82 -19.18 -1.80 10.40
C ALA A 82 -19.95 -2.64 9.37
N LEU A 83 -19.26 -3.13 8.33
CA LEU A 83 -19.84 -4.00 7.31
C LEU A 83 -20.01 -5.44 7.80
N ASP A 84 -19.00 -5.97 8.50
CA ASP A 84 -19.06 -7.31 9.08
C ASP A 84 -18.59 -7.26 10.55
N PRO A 85 -19.54 -7.17 11.51
CA PRO A 85 -19.19 -7.13 12.93
C PRO A 85 -18.66 -8.46 13.45
N ASN A 86 -18.73 -9.55 12.68
CA ASN A 86 -18.14 -10.85 13.04
C ASN A 86 -16.74 -11.04 12.44
N PHE A 87 -16.21 -10.05 11.71
CA PHE A 87 -14.92 -10.16 11.06
C PHE A 87 -13.76 -9.90 12.04
N LEU A 88 -13.33 -10.98 12.70
CA LEU A 88 -12.33 -10.96 13.77
C LEU A 88 -10.99 -10.35 13.32
N ASP A 89 -10.55 -10.63 12.09
CA ASP A 89 -9.29 -10.10 11.57
C ASP A 89 -9.29 -8.57 11.48
N ALA A 90 -10.43 -7.94 11.14
CA ALA A 90 -10.52 -6.49 11.11
C ALA A 90 -10.37 -5.86 12.51
N TYR A 91 -10.93 -6.49 13.56
CA TYR A 91 -10.72 -6.03 14.93
C TYR A 91 -9.27 -6.18 15.39
N ILE A 92 -8.62 -7.30 15.06
CA ILE A 92 -7.21 -7.53 15.38
C ILE A 92 -6.34 -6.46 14.70
N ASN A 93 -6.59 -6.21 13.40
CA ASN A 93 -5.84 -5.21 12.65
C ASN A 93 -6.09 -3.79 13.17
N LEU A 94 -7.35 -3.44 13.49
CA LEU A 94 -7.69 -2.15 14.10
C LEU A 94 -6.94 -1.95 15.42
N GLY A 95 -6.94 -2.96 16.31
CA GLY A 95 -6.22 -2.90 17.58
C GLY A 95 -4.71 -2.73 17.41
N ASN A 96 -4.12 -3.41 16.43
CA ASN A 96 -2.69 -3.27 16.10
C ASN A 96 -2.36 -1.86 15.63
N VAL A 97 -3.19 -1.30 14.74
CA VAL A 97 -3.00 0.06 14.22
C VAL A 97 -3.19 1.11 15.31
N LEU A 98 -4.19 0.96 16.19
CA LEU A 98 -4.39 1.86 17.33
C LEU A 98 -3.21 1.83 18.31
N LYS A 99 -2.59 0.66 18.52
CA LYS A 99 -1.39 0.52 19.33
C LYS A 99 -0.19 1.20 18.67
N GLU A 100 -0.03 1.05 17.35
CA GLU A 100 1.04 1.67 16.56
C GLU A 100 0.91 3.20 16.50
N ALA A 101 -0.33 3.70 16.42
CA ALA A 101 -0.66 5.12 16.48
C ALA A 101 -0.23 5.80 17.79
N ARG A 102 0.21 5.03 18.82
CA ARG A 102 0.64 5.53 20.13
C ARG A 102 -0.31 6.57 20.73
N ILE A 103 -1.61 6.44 20.46
CA ILE A 103 -2.67 7.28 21.05
C ILE A 103 -2.86 7.01 22.57
N PHE A 104 -1.92 6.27 23.18
CA PHE A 104 -1.76 6.11 24.62
C PHE A 104 -0.91 7.20 25.27
N ASP A 105 -0.37 8.17 24.52
CA ASP A 105 0.19 9.39 25.10
C ASP A 105 -0.97 10.33 25.51
N ARG A 106 -1.58 10.04 26.66
CA ARG A 106 -2.51 10.93 27.37
C ARG A 106 -1.83 11.51 28.60
#